data_AF-A0A935W2H7-F1
#
_entry.id   AF-A0A935W2H7-F1
#
_cell.length_a   1.000
_cell.length_b   1.000
_cell.length_c   1.000
_cell.angle_alpha   90.00
_cell.angle_beta   90.00
_cell.angle_gamma   90.00
#
_symmetry.space_group_name_H-M   'P 1'
#
loop_
_entity.id
_entity.type
_entity.pdbx_description
1 polymer ?
#
loop_
_entity_poly.entity_id
_entity_poly.type
_entity_poly.pdbx_seq_one_letter_code
_entity_poly.pdbx_strand_id
1 'polypeptide(L)'
;MLLATATPVQLHPVEAWDLLHILSHGNDGVLGGWTHTSPWFRPSHCLAIATGDAAVPTRDVRDGWQYVRDPLPSRFEDPAFDRIRRSLDASATRWQFNPESLEKLSLAIRRVQLQNRLLPHYGDNFNPLLRCIVRRTRAYLEATINPATGAYLLPKVTVKLFGEEDQGALVLGGYLREAYQEAEAFSLLLQQRIRGAGVFKTLLLRRMGSSMEAGRRTVSRLLGEEPDTLMTRMTMMPTRKRLLKLADRHRAAAISRTSPMRK
;
A
#
# COMPACT_ATOMS: atom_id res chain seq x y z
N MET A 1 -21.95 12.03 5.26
CA MET A 1 -21.20 10.98 5.97
C MET A 1 -19.71 11.27 5.86
N LEU A 2 -18.93 11.01 6.90
CA LEU A 2 -17.46 11.14 6.89
C LEU A 2 -16.86 9.82 7.36
N LEU A 3 -15.95 9.24 6.57
CA LEU A 3 -15.20 8.03 6.94
C LEU A 3 -13.78 8.44 7.34
N ALA A 4 -13.31 7.91 8.46
CA ALA A 4 -11.93 8.09 8.91
C ALA A 4 -11.32 6.72 9.21
N THR A 5 -10.15 6.43 8.63
CA THR A 5 -9.39 5.22 8.91
C THR A 5 -7.98 5.55 9.37
N ALA A 6 -7.53 4.87 10.43
CA ALA A 6 -6.17 4.97 10.95
C ALA A 6 -5.22 3.95 10.29
N THR A 7 -5.77 2.94 9.60
CA THR A 7 -5.01 1.99 8.79
C THR A 7 -4.97 2.49 7.35
N PRO A 8 -3.78 2.64 6.74
CA PRO A 8 -3.70 2.98 5.32
C PRO A 8 -4.46 1.94 4.48
N VAL A 9 -5.03 2.35 3.34
CA VAL A 9 -5.43 1.44 2.26
C VAL A 9 -4.18 0.65 1.87
N GLN A 10 -4.13 -0.63 2.24
CA GLN A 10 -2.87 -1.30 2.55
C GLN A 10 -2.40 -2.27 1.45
N LEU A 11 -3.32 -2.87 0.70
CA LEU A 11 -3.00 -3.98 -0.21
C LEU A 11 -3.43 -3.71 -1.65
N HIS A 12 -4.65 -3.20 -1.87
CA HIS A 12 -5.18 -3.02 -3.23
C HIS A 12 -5.80 -1.62 -3.45
N PRO A 13 -5.47 -0.93 -4.56
CA PRO A 13 -6.07 0.38 -4.88
C PRO A 13 -7.60 0.38 -4.92
N VAL A 14 -8.23 -0.76 -5.21
CA VAL A 14 -9.69 -0.93 -5.21
C VAL A 14 -10.33 -0.64 -3.86
N GLU A 15 -9.63 -0.88 -2.75
CA GLU A 15 -10.15 -0.57 -1.41
C GLU A 15 -10.44 0.94 -1.27
N ALA A 16 -9.64 1.81 -1.89
CA ALA A 16 -9.91 3.24 -1.90
C ALA A 16 -11.19 3.56 -2.68
N TRP A 17 -11.43 2.87 -3.80
CA TRP A 17 -12.66 3.01 -4.57
C TRP A 17 -13.87 2.48 -3.79
N ASP A 18 -13.74 1.35 -3.10
CA ASP A 18 -14.83 0.78 -2.28
C ASP A 18 -15.28 1.76 -1.18
N LEU A 19 -14.34 2.47 -0.55
CA LEU A 19 -14.65 3.52 0.41
C LEU A 19 -15.40 4.69 -0.24
N LEU A 20 -15.03 5.09 -1.47
CA LEU A 20 -15.77 6.10 -2.22
C LEU A 20 -17.18 5.63 -2.58
N HIS A 21 -17.33 4.36 -2.95
CA HIS A 21 -18.62 3.76 -3.25
C HIS A 21 -19.52 3.74 -2.01
N ILE A 22 -19.00 3.42 -0.84
CA ILE A 22 -19.75 3.56 0.42
C ILE A 22 -20.12 5.02 0.66
N LEU A 23 -19.18 5.96 0.47
CA LEU A 23 -19.41 7.40 0.64
C LEU A 23 -20.45 7.99 -0.33
N SER A 24 -20.60 7.41 -1.54
CA SER A 24 -21.56 7.91 -2.53
C SER A 24 -23.01 7.57 -2.18
N HIS A 25 -23.26 6.64 -1.26
CA HIS A 25 -24.64 6.33 -0.83
C HIS A 25 -25.27 7.54 -0.13
N GLY A 26 -26.31 8.10 -0.74
CA GLY A 26 -26.98 9.31 -0.27
C GLY A 26 -26.16 10.61 -0.48
N ASN A 27 -25.06 10.54 -1.26
CA ASN A 27 -24.28 11.71 -1.65
C ASN A 27 -23.80 11.59 -3.10
N ASP A 28 -24.63 12.13 -4.00
CA ASP A 28 -24.38 12.12 -5.44
C ASP A 28 -23.09 12.85 -5.85
N GLY A 29 -22.50 13.68 -4.97
CA GLY A 29 -21.30 14.47 -5.26
C GLY A 29 -19.99 13.66 -5.32
N VAL A 30 -20.02 12.38 -4.94
CA VAL A 30 -18.82 11.51 -4.84
C VAL A 30 -18.54 10.79 -6.17
N LEU A 31 -19.32 9.76 -6.50
CA LEU A 31 -19.16 8.99 -7.75
C LEU A 31 -20.19 9.35 -8.83
N GLY A 32 -21.20 10.16 -8.48
CA GLY A 32 -22.33 10.50 -9.35
C GLY A 32 -23.66 10.15 -8.69
N GLY A 33 -24.74 10.52 -9.36
CA GLY A 33 -26.10 10.34 -8.84
C GLY A 33 -26.59 8.91 -8.87
N TRP A 34 -27.75 8.69 -8.23
CA TRP A 34 -28.43 7.40 -8.06
C TRP A 34 -28.54 6.51 -9.31
N THR A 35 -28.58 7.08 -10.51
CA THR A 35 -28.65 6.29 -11.76
C THR A 35 -27.38 5.48 -12.05
N HIS A 36 -26.29 5.75 -11.33
CA HIS A 36 -24.98 5.11 -11.48
C HIS A 36 -24.46 5.13 -12.94
N THR A 37 -24.84 6.16 -13.69
CA THR A 37 -24.46 6.33 -15.10
C THR A 37 -23.06 6.88 -15.29
N SER A 38 -22.45 7.41 -14.23
CA SER A 38 -21.11 7.96 -14.29
C SER A 38 -20.06 6.90 -14.63
N PRO A 39 -19.07 7.22 -15.49
CA PRO A 39 -17.89 6.38 -15.68
C PRO A 39 -17.14 6.08 -14.37
N TRP A 40 -17.26 6.92 -13.34
CA TRP A 40 -16.60 6.75 -12.05
C TRP A 40 -17.08 5.53 -11.26
N PHE A 41 -18.27 5.00 -11.57
CA PHE A 41 -18.77 3.75 -10.99
C PHE A 41 -18.07 2.49 -11.51
N ARG A 42 -17.19 2.60 -12.52
CA ARG A 42 -16.38 1.48 -13.02
C ARG A 42 -15.04 1.47 -12.28
N PRO A 43 -14.81 0.57 -11.31
CA PRO A 43 -13.66 0.66 -10.41
C PRO A 43 -12.32 0.64 -11.16
N SER A 44 -12.15 -0.33 -12.07
CA SER A 44 -10.92 -0.48 -12.86
C SER A 44 -10.59 0.75 -13.68
N HIS A 45 -11.60 1.35 -14.29
CA HIS A 45 -11.45 2.53 -15.14
C HIS A 45 -11.21 3.81 -14.33
N CYS A 46 -11.94 3.98 -13.22
CA CYS A 46 -11.74 5.08 -12.28
C CYS A 46 -10.30 5.08 -11.73
N LEU A 47 -9.82 3.90 -11.32
CA LEU A 47 -8.46 3.71 -10.82
C LEU A 47 -7.42 3.98 -11.92
N ALA A 48 -7.61 3.45 -13.13
CA ALA A 48 -6.70 3.68 -14.25
C ALA A 48 -6.56 5.18 -14.57
N ILE A 49 -7.65 5.96 -14.49
CA ILE A 49 -7.56 7.42 -14.65
C ILE A 49 -6.82 8.06 -13.47
N ALA A 50 -7.12 7.63 -12.24
CA ALA A 50 -6.50 8.20 -11.04
C ALA A 50 -4.99 7.90 -10.92
N THR A 51 -4.52 6.78 -11.48
CA THR A 51 -3.10 6.41 -11.53
C THR A 51 -2.37 6.95 -12.76
N GLY A 52 -3.10 7.51 -13.73
CA GLY A 52 -2.55 8.02 -15.00
C GLY A 52 -2.34 6.95 -16.08
N ASP A 53 -2.80 5.72 -15.86
CA ASP A 53 -2.77 4.64 -16.86
C ASP A 53 -3.81 4.84 -17.98
N ALA A 54 -4.85 5.63 -17.70
CA ALA A 54 -5.86 6.07 -18.66
C ALA A 54 -6.10 7.58 -18.52
N ALA A 55 -6.68 8.19 -19.55
CA ALA A 55 -7.03 9.60 -19.55
C ALA A 55 -8.52 9.79 -19.81
N VAL A 56 -9.07 10.90 -19.30
CA VAL A 56 -10.42 11.35 -19.66
C VAL A 56 -10.42 11.69 -21.16
N PRO A 57 -11.42 11.24 -21.95
CA PRO A 57 -11.49 11.56 -23.37
C PRO A 57 -11.57 13.07 -23.62
N THR A 58 -10.67 13.56 -24.47
CA THR A 58 -10.58 14.99 -24.85
C THR A 58 -10.97 15.27 -26.31
N ARG A 59 -10.93 14.25 -27.17
CA ARG A 59 -11.21 14.37 -28.61
C ARG A 59 -12.67 14.70 -28.87
N ASP A 60 -13.58 13.91 -28.27
CA ASP A 60 -15.00 14.23 -28.25
C ASP A 60 -15.38 14.83 -26.90
N VAL A 61 -15.88 16.06 -26.94
CA VAL A 61 -16.37 16.78 -25.76
C VAL A 61 -17.55 16.06 -25.11
N ARG A 62 -18.36 15.31 -25.86
CA ARG A 62 -19.50 14.54 -25.32
C ARG A 62 -19.02 13.42 -24.42
N ASP A 63 -17.96 12.73 -24.81
CA ASP A 63 -17.38 11.63 -24.03
C ASP A 63 -16.73 12.15 -22.76
N GLY A 64 -15.93 13.23 -22.85
CA GLY A 64 -15.36 13.89 -21.68
C GLY A 64 -16.43 14.45 -20.74
N TRP A 65 -17.52 14.98 -21.30
CA TRP A 65 -18.65 15.50 -20.51
C TRP A 65 -19.29 14.44 -19.61
N GLN A 66 -19.24 13.15 -19.98
CA GLN A 66 -19.78 12.09 -19.11
C GLN A 66 -19.08 12.01 -17.75
N TYR A 67 -17.78 12.34 -17.68
CA TYR A 67 -17.00 12.35 -16.44
C TYR A 67 -17.28 13.59 -15.60
N VAL A 68 -17.57 14.72 -16.27
CA VAL A 68 -17.77 16.02 -15.64
C VAL A 68 -19.20 16.20 -15.17
N ARG A 69 -20.21 15.68 -15.88
CA ARG A 69 -21.63 15.96 -15.60
C ARG A 69 -22.21 15.17 -14.43
N ASP A 70 -21.51 14.11 -14.02
CA ASP A 70 -21.99 13.12 -13.06
C ASP A 70 -20.80 12.57 -12.25
N PRO A 71 -20.38 13.24 -11.16
CA PRO A 71 -20.92 14.49 -10.63
C PRO A 71 -20.18 15.75 -11.11
N LEU A 72 -20.93 16.83 -11.35
CA LEU A 72 -20.38 18.16 -11.60
C LEU A 72 -19.69 18.73 -10.36
N PRO A 73 -18.38 19.03 -10.42
CA PRO A 73 -17.65 19.54 -9.26
C PRO A 73 -18.12 20.92 -8.78
N SER A 74 -17.84 21.23 -7.52
CA SER A 74 -18.25 22.47 -6.88
C SER A 74 -17.65 23.69 -7.58
N ARG A 75 -18.37 24.82 -7.57
CA ARG A 75 -17.90 26.08 -8.16
C ARG A 75 -16.61 26.62 -7.56
N PHE A 76 -16.27 26.18 -6.35
CA PHE A 76 -15.06 26.61 -5.64
C PHE A 76 -13.82 25.80 -6.02
N GLU A 77 -13.97 24.70 -6.77
CA GLU A 77 -12.86 23.83 -7.16
C GLU A 77 -12.08 24.39 -8.37
N ASP A 78 -12.76 25.03 -9.33
CA ASP A 78 -12.15 25.71 -10.48
C ASP A 78 -13.11 26.74 -11.10
N PRO A 79 -12.64 27.91 -11.58
CA PRO A 79 -13.48 28.91 -12.26
C PRO A 79 -14.26 28.39 -13.48
N ALA A 80 -13.79 27.35 -14.16
CA ALA A 80 -14.50 26.69 -15.25
C ALA A 80 -15.79 26.02 -14.75
N PHE A 81 -15.77 25.37 -13.58
CA PHE A 81 -16.97 24.80 -12.97
C PHE A 81 -17.98 25.87 -12.60
N ASP A 82 -17.53 26.99 -12.05
CA ASP A 82 -18.42 28.10 -11.73
C ASP A 82 -19.14 28.64 -12.99
N ARG A 83 -18.40 28.80 -14.10
CA ARG A 83 -18.99 29.19 -15.40
C ARG A 83 -19.99 28.16 -15.93
N ILE A 84 -19.64 26.87 -15.89
CA ILE A 84 -20.52 25.78 -16.34
C ILE A 84 -21.80 25.77 -15.48
N ARG A 85 -21.67 25.82 -14.15
CA ARG A 85 -22.80 25.80 -13.21
C ARG A 85 -23.72 27.00 -13.41
N ARG A 86 -23.17 28.21 -13.60
CA ARG A 86 -23.95 29.42 -13.92
C ARG A 86 -24.70 29.28 -15.25
N SER A 87 -24.06 28.73 -16.28
CA SER A 87 -24.70 28.50 -17.59
C SER A 87 -25.81 27.45 -17.54
N LEU A 88 -25.76 26.51 -16.60
CA LEU A 88 -26.77 25.47 -16.42
C LEU A 88 -27.84 25.82 -15.37
N ASP A 89 -27.76 27.01 -14.78
CA ASP A 89 -28.59 27.43 -13.63
C ASP A 89 -28.57 26.39 -12.49
N ALA A 90 -27.37 25.90 -12.20
CA ALA A 90 -27.15 24.81 -11.24
C ALA A 90 -26.94 25.32 -9.81
N SER A 91 -27.72 24.78 -8.87
CA SER A 91 -27.48 24.97 -7.43
C SER A 91 -26.17 24.31 -6.98
N ALA A 92 -25.69 24.67 -5.79
CA ALA A 92 -24.48 24.08 -5.21
C ALA A 92 -24.64 22.60 -4.85
N THR A 93 -25.87 22.13 -4.63
CA THR A 93 -26.21 20.77 -4.19
C THR A 93 -26.66 19.85 -5.31
N ARG A 94 -26.81 20.38 -6.55
CA ARG A 94 -27.13 19.58 -7.72
C ARG A 94 -25.86 19.01 -8.34
N TRP A 95 -25.65 17.71 -8.22
CA TRP A 95 -24.44 17.05 -8.71
C TRP A 95 -24.60 16.41 -10.09
N GLN A 96 -25.79 15.87 -10.38
CA GLN A 96 -26.05 15.11 -11.59
C GLN A 96 -26.77 15.94 -12.68
N PHE A 97 -26.29 15.78 -13.91
CA PHE A 97 -26.87 16.40 -15.12
C PHE A 97 -26.99 15.40 -16.26
N ASN A 98 -28.04 15.53 -17.06
CA ASN A 98 -28.26 14.69 -18.23
C ASN A 98 -27.21 14.97 -19.33
N PRO A 99 -26.91 14.02 -20.22
CA PRO A 99 -25.96 14.23 -21.32
C PRO A 99 -26.28 15.47 -22.18
N GLU A 100 -27.56 15.73 -22.43
CA GLU A 100 -28.06 16.81 -23.29
C GLU A 100 -27.86 18.20 -22.68
N SER A 101 -27.56 18.28 -21.37
CA SER A 101 -27.21 19.55 -20.72
C SER A 101 -25.99 20.23 -21.35
N LEU A 102 -25.14 19.45 -22.03
CA LEU A 102 -24.04 19.98 -22.83
C LEU A 102 -24.52 20.97 -23.90
N GLU A 103 -25.70 20.75 -24.50
CA GLU A 103 -26.23 21.62 -25.56
C GLU A 103 -26.67 22.99 -25.03
N LYS A 104 -26.97 23.08 -23.73
CA LYS A 104 -27.30 24.34 -23.06
C LYS A 104 -26.07 25.22 -22.82
N LEU A 105 -24.86 24.67 -22.93
CA LEU A 105 -23.63 25.42 -22.78
C LEU A 105 -23.31 26.19 -24.08
N SER A 106 -22.93 27.45 -23.93
CA SER A 106 -22.46 28.26 -25.06
C SER A 106 -21.24 27.61 -25.74
N LEU A 107 -21.04 27.89 -27.02
CA LEU A 107 -19.91 27.34 -27.77
C LEU A 107 -18.56 27.72 -27.13
N ALA A 108 -18.47 28.93 -26.56
CA ALA A 108 -17.30 29.40 -25.83
C ALA A 108 -17.03 28.55 -24.57
N ILE A 109 -18.06 28.22 -23.79
CA ILE A 109 -17.90 27.36 -22.61
C ILE A 109 -17.50 25.94 -23.05
N ARG A 110 -18.16 25.37 -24.06
CA ARG A 110 -17.86 24.01 -24.54
C ARG A 110 -16.44 23.87 -25.07
N ARG A 111 -15.99 24.78 -25.94
CA ARG A 111 -14.68 24.68 -26.58
C ARG A 111 -13.56 25.19 -25.68
N VAL A 112 -13.69 26.41 -25.16
CA VAL A 112 -12.58 27.07 -24.45
C VAL A 112 -12.45 26.57 -23.02
N GLN A 113 -13.56 26.47 -22.28
CA GLN A 113 -13.52 26.11 -20.86
C GLN A 113 -13.48 24.60 -20.66
N LEU A 114 -14.44 23.88 -21.25
CA LEU A 114 -14.56 22.44 -21.06
C LEU A 114 -13.49 21.69 -21.87
N GLN A 115 -13.52 21.77 -23.20
CA GLN A 115 -12.67 20.94 -24.05
C GLN A 115 -11.18 21.27 -23.97
N ASN A 116 -10.80 22.54 -24.12
CA ASN A 116 -9.39 22.91 -24.23
C ASN A 116 -8.69 23.12 -22.88
N ARG A 117 -9.43 23.51 -21.84
CA ARG A 117 -8.85 23.84 -20.52
C ARG A 117 -9.10 22.75 -19.49
N LEU A 118 -10.35 22.30 -19.34
CA LEU A 118 -10.73 21.41 -18.25
C LEU A 118 -10.41 19.94 -18.54
N LEU A 119 -10.91 19.38 -19.65
CA LEU A 119 -10.81 17.96 -19.97
C LEU A 119 -9.37 17.42 -20.00
N PRO A 120 -8.36 18.12 -20.55
CA PRO A 120 -6.99 17.60 -20.65
C PRO A 120 -6.34 17.25 -19.32
N HIS A 121 -6.77 17.90 -18.23
CA HIS A 121 -6.23 17.69 -16.89
C HIS A 121 -7.29 17.21 -15.90
N TYR A 122 -8.46 16.78 -16.39
CA TYR A 122 -9.59 16.46 -15.52
C TYR A 122 -9.32 15.23 -14.65
N GLY A 123 -8.75 14.19 -15.27
CA GLY A 123 -8.36 12.97 -14.56
C GLY A 123 -7.35 13.24 -13.46
N ASP A 124 -6.34 14.08 -13.73
CA ASP A 124 -5.23 14.33 -12.81
C ASP A 124 -5.57 15.25 -11.65
N ASN A 125 -6.56 16.14 -11.83
CA ASN A 125 -6.87 17.19 -10.85
C ASN A 125 -8.23 17.00 -10.16
N PHE A 126 -9.18 16.35 -10.81
CA PHE A 126 -10.59 16.34 -10.40
C PHE A 126 -11.22 14.95 -10.38
N ASN A 127 -10.42 13.88 -10.38
CA ASN A 127 -10.97 12.54 -10.15
C ASN A 127 -11.57 12.42 -8.72
N PRO A 128 -12.52 11.50 -8.49
CA PRO A 128 -13.17 11.34 -7.19
C PRO A 128 -12.23 11.04 -6.02
N LEU A 129 -11.11 10.35 -6.25
CA LEU A 129 -10.15 10.04 -5.19
C LEU A 129 -9.52 11.34 -4.67
N LEU A 130 -9.09 12.23 -5.56
CA LEU A 130 -8.49 13.50 -5.14
C LEU A 130 -9.49 14.45 -4.48
N ARG A 131 -10.73 14.45 -4.97
CA ARG A 131 -11.78 15.34 -4.47
C ARG A 131 -12.32 14.93 -3.10
N CYS A 132 -12.35 13.63 -2.82
CA CYS A 132 -13.00 13.09 -1.62
C CYS A 132 -12.03 12.53 -0.58
N ILE A 133 -10.79 12.20 -0.93
CA ILE A 133 -9.82 11.62 -0.01
C ILE A 133 -8.83 12.67 0.45
N VAL A 134 -8.88 13.01 1.74
CA VAL A 134 -7.92 13.91 2.37
C VAL A 134 -6.83 13.08 3.04
N ARG A 135 -5.62 13.06 2.45
CA ARG A 135 -4.47 12.42 3.07
C ARG A 135 -3.83 13.34 4.09
N ARG A 136 -3.81 12.93 5.36
CA ARG A 136 -3.06 13.62 6.43
C ARG A 136 -2.04 12.66 7.02
N THR A 137 -0.84 13.16 7.29
CA THR A 137 0.14 12.35 8.02
C THR A 137 -0.21 12.34 9.49
N ARG A 138 0.05 11.22 10.16
CA ARG A 138 -0.09 11.13 11.62
C ARG A 138 0.71 12.23 12.32
N ALA A 139 1.94 12.47 11.87
CA ALA A 139 2.79 13.54 12.40
C ALA A 139 2.13 14.93 12.29
N TYR A 140 1.50 15.25 11.16
CA TYR A 140 0.77 16.50 10.99
C TYR A 140 -0.41 16.61 11.96
N LEU A 141 -1.18 15.53 12.11
CA LEU A 141 -2.34 15.50 13.01
C LEU A 141 -1.93 15.64 14.49
N GLU A 142 -0.81 15.02 14.89
CA GLU A 142 -0.30 15.10 16.26
C GLU A 142 0.36 16.46 16.58
N ALA A 143 0.81 17.21 15.58
CA ALA A 143 1.49 18.51 15.77
C ALA A 143 0.58 19.73 15.58
N THR A 144 -0.55 19.59 14.87
CA THR A 144 -1.41 20.72 14.50
C THR A 144 -2.52 20.92 15.54
N ILE A 145 -2.65 22.15 16.06
CA ILE A 145 -3.73 22.55 16.97
C ILE A 145 -4.96 22.93 16.15
N ASN A 146 -6.11 22.38 16.52
CA ASN A 146 -7.40 22.76 15.95
C ASN A 146 -7.80 24.14 16.48
N PRO A 147 -7.95 25.17 15.62
CA PRO A 147 -8.31 26.52 16.05
C PRO A 147 -9.70 26.60 16.69
N ALA A 148 -10.62 25.67 16.38
CA ALA A 148 -11.96 25.65 16.94
C ALA A 148 -12.02 25.07 18.36
N THR A 149 -11.12 24.14 18.70
CA THR A 149 -11.16 23.42 19.98
C THR A 149 -9.96 23.73 20.89
N GLY A 150 -8.91 24.37 20.37
CA GLY A 150 -7.67 24.65 21.10
C GLY A 150 -6.82 23.41 21.43
N ALA A 151 -7.24 22.22 21.00
CA ALA A 151 -6.53 20.95 21.23
C ALA A 151 -5.88 20.43 19.93
N TYR A 152 -4.92 19.51 20.06
CA TYR A 152 -4.32 18.83 18.90
C TYR A 152 -5.38 18.08 18.08
N LEU A 153 -5.22 18.05 16.75
CA LEU A 153 -6.12 17.30 15.85
C LEU A 153 -6.13 15.80 16.16
N LEU A 154 -5.01 15.25 16.63
CA LEU A 154 -4.90 13.89 17.13
C LEU A 154 -4.02 13.88 18.39
N PRO A 155 -4.52 13.40 19.54
CA PRO A 155 -3.68 13.23 20.73
C PRO A 155 -2.54 12.25 20.46
N LYS A 156 -1.31 12.66 20.78
CA LYS A 156 -0.13 11.81 20.63
C LYS A 156 -0.15 10.69 21.68
N VAL A 157 -0.28 9.45 21.21
CA VAL A 157 -0.14 8.25 22.05
C VAL A 157 1.30 7.77 21.94
N THR A 158 2.12 8.08 22.95
CA THR A 158 3.48 7.54 23.06
C THR A 158 3.46 6.18 23.74
N VAL A 159 4.18 5.22 23.15
CA VAL A 159 4.42 3.93 23.82
C VAL A 159 5.52 4.15 24.86
N LYS A 160 5.18 3.99 26.13
CA LYS A 160 6.18 3.86 27.20
C LYS A 160 6.56 2.39 27.30
N LEU A 161 7.72 2.06 26.76
CA LEU A 161 8.30 0.72 26.87
C LEU A 161 8.79 0.54 28.33
N PHE A 162 8.48 -0.60 28.92
CA PHE A 162 8.97 -0.98 30.25
C PHE A 162 9.78 -2.28 30.11
N GLY A 163 10.99 -2.32 30.68
CA GLY A 163 11.81 -3.54 30.71
C GLY A 163 12.73 -3.78 29.50
N GLU A 164 12.91 -2.81 28.60
CA GLU A 164 13.92 -2.88 27.53
C GLU A 164 15.28 -2.28 27.93
N GLU A 165 15.42 -1.84 29.18
CA GLU A 165 16.71 -1.43 29.73
C GLU A 165 17.59 -2.67 29.97
N ASP A 166 18.91 -2.54 29.80
CA ASP A 166 19.86 -3.65 30.01
C ASP A 166 19.70 -4.32 31.39
N GLN A 167 19.24 -3.57 32.39
CA GLN A 167 18.97 -4.05 33.75
C GLN A 167 17.75 -4.99 33.83
N GLY A 168 16.79 -4.87 32.91
CA GLY A 168 15.62 -5.75 32.78
C GLY A 168 15.80 -6.86 31.75
N ALA A 169 16.92 -6.84 31.00
CA ALA A 169 17.22 -7.84 30.00
C ALA A 169 17.60 -9.19 30.65
N LEU A 170 17.02 -10.27 30.15
CA LEU A 170 17.42 -11.61 30.54
C LEU A 170 18.82 -11.91 29.96
N VAL A 171 19.80 -12.16 30.83
CA VAL A 171 21.14 -12.56 30.41
C VAL A 171 21.05 -13.92 29.71
N LEU A 172 21.37 -13.96 28.42
CA LEU A 172 21.49 -15.20 27.66
C LEU A 172 22.75 -15.95 28.10
N GLY A 173 22.58 -16.95 28.96
CA GLY A 173 23.65 -17.82 29.47
C GLY A 173 23.74 -19.16 28.71
N GLY A 174 24.95 -19.72 28.64
CA GLY A 174 25.22 -21.07 28.14
C GLY A 174 24.73 -21.33 26.71
N TYR A 175 24.03 -22.45 26.53
CA TYR A 175 23.57 -22.96 25.23
C TYR A 175 22.66 -21.99 24.46
N LEU A 176 21.91 -21.12 25.16
CA LEU A 176 21.09 -20.08 24.53
C LEU A 176 21.95 -19.02 23.84
N ARG A 177 23.06 -18.60 24.46
CA ARG A 177 23.98 -17.63 23.89
C ARG A 177 24.62 -18.17 22.62
N GLU A 178 25.10 -19.41 22.69
CA GLU A 178 25.70 -20.11 21.56
C GLU A 178 24.71 -20.22 20.39
N ALA A 179 23.47 -20.65 20.67
CA ALA A 179 22.42 -20.73 19.65
C ALA A 179 22.13 -19.37 18.98
N TYR A 180 22.13 -18.28 19.75
CA TYR A 180 21.96 -16.94 19.21
C TYR A 180 23.13 -16.51 18.33
N GLN A 181 24.36 -16.76 18.75
CA GLN A 181 25.56 -16.45 17.97
C GLN A 181 25.60 -17.24 16.65
N GLU A 182 25.28 -18.53 16.69
CA GLU A 182 25.19 -19.38 15.50
C GLU A 182 24.08 -18.93 14.55
N ALA A 183 22.93 -18.50 15.07
CA ALA A 183 21.84 -17.98 14.26
C ALA A 183 22.20 -16.63 13.58
N GLU A 184 22.95 -15.77 14.27
CA GLU A 184 23.47 -14.54 13.67
C GLU A 184 24.47 -14.84 12.56
N ALA A 185 25.42 -15.74 12.80
CA ALA A 185 26.40 -16.18 11.80
C ALA A 185 25.71 -16.81 10.58
N PHE A 186 24.74 -17.70 10.80
CA PHE A 186 23.91 -18.27 9.74
C PHE A 186 23.17 -17.19 8.94
N SER A 187 22.56 -16.21 9.61
CA SER A 187 21.82 -15.13 8.96
C SER A 187 22.72 -14.24 8.10
N LEU A 188 23.95 -13.96 8.57
CA LEU A 188 24.97 -13.24 7.78
C LEU A 188 25.36 -14.00 6.52
N LEU A 189 25.62 -15.30 6.64
CA LEU A 189 25.95 -16.16 5.49
C LEU A 189 24.78 -16.27 4.51
N LEU A 190 23.54 -16.34 5.01
CA LEU A 190 22.33 -16.37 4.19
C LEU A 190 22.14 -15.07 3.42
N GLN A 191 22.43 -13.92 4.05
CA GLN A 191 22.36 -12.60 3.42
C GLN A 191 23.35 -12.42 2.27
N GLN A 192 24.50 -13.08 2.32
CA GLN A 192 25.45 -13.09 1.20
C GLN A 192 24.92 -13.85 -0.02
N ARG A 193 24.00 -14.80 0.17
CA ARG A 193 23.43 -15.63 -0.91
C ARG A 193 22.09 -15.11 -1.45
N ILE A 194 21.28 -14.47 -0.62
CA ILE A 194 19.91 -14.05 -0.97
C ILE A 194 19.76 -12.54 -0.77
N ARG A 195 19.52 -11.80 -1.85
CA ARG A 195 19.19 -10.36 -1.79
C ARG A 195 17.87 -10.18 -1.01
N GLY A 196 17.88 -9.28 -0.01
CA GLY A 196 16.71 -9.01 0.84
C GLY A 196 16.66 -9.80 2.14
N ALA A 197 17.66 -10.63 2.45
CA ALA A 197 17.62 -11.49 3.63
C ALA A 197 17.85 -10.79 4.99
N GLY A 198 18.01 -9.47 5.03
CA GLY A 198 18.23 -8.72 6.28
C GLY A 198 17.11 -8.91 7.31
N VAL A 199 15.89 -9.23 6.85
CA VAL A 199 14.72 -9.50 7.70
C VAL A 199 14.83 -10.85 8.44
N PHE A 200 15.61 -11.80 7.93
CA PHE A 200 15.70 -13.15 8.52
C PHE A 200 16.42 -13.18 9.86
N LYS A 201 17.43 -12.31 10.07
CA LYS A 201 18.10 -12.19 11.37
C LYS A 201 17.07 -11.88 12.46
N THR A 202 16.29 -10.83 12.27
CA THR A 202 15.30 -10.39 13.25
C THR A 202 14.20 -11.43 13.46
N LEU A 203 13.71 -12.06 12.39
CA LEU A 203 12.70 -13.13 12.48
C LEU A 203 13.22 -14.35 13.25
N LEU A 204 14.42 -14.85 12.92
CA LEU A 204 15.00 -16.03 13.54
C LEU A 204 15.31 -15.81 15.02
N LEU A 205 15.91 -14.66 15.37
CA LEU A 205 16.20 -14.30 16.76
C LEU A 205 14.91 -14.17 17.60
N ARG A 206 13.85 -13.56 17.05
CA ARG A 206 12.54 -13.48 17.73
C ARG A 206 11.90 -14.87 17.92
N ARG A 207 12.02 -15.75 16.91
CA ARG A 207 11.50 -17.12 16.99
C ARG A 207 12.23 -17.95 18.04
N MET A 208 13.55 -17.86 18.12
CA MET A 208 14.34 -18.50 19.17
C MET A 208 14.05 -17.93 20.56
N GLY A 209 13.84 -16.61 20.66
CA GLY A 209 13.45 -15.95 21.91
C GLY A 209 12.08 -16.38 22.42
N SER A 210 11.18 -16.79 21.52
CA SER A 210 9.90 -17.41 21.90
C SER A 210 10.08 -18.86 22.36
N SER A 211 10.89 -19.66 21.67
CA SER A 211 11.40 -20.95 22.15
C SER A 211 12.48 -21.50 21.21
N MET A 212 13.38 -22.33 21.73
CA MET A 212 14.39 -23.01 20.89
C MET A 212 13.76 -23.85 19.79
N GLU A 213 12.63 -24.50 20.07
CA GLU A 213 11.96 -25.34 19.09
C GLU A 213 11.27 -24.52 17.99
N ALA A 214 10.75 -23.34 18.33
CA ALA A 214 10.26 -22.39 17.35
C ALA A 214 11.38 -21.90 16.42
N GLY A 215 12.58 -21.67 16.96
CA GLY A 215 13.80 -21.40 16.20
C GLY A 215 14.18 -22.54 15.26
N ARG A 216 14.30 -23.76 15.80
CA ARG A 216 14.67 -24.95 15.03
C ARG A 216 13.75 -25.19 13.84
N ARG A 217 12.42 -25.15 14.04
CA ARG A 217 11.43 -25.29 12.95
C ARG A 217 11.59 -24.22 11.87
N THR A 218 11.99 -23.01 12.25
CA THR A 218 12.22 -21.91 11.30
C THR A 218 13.44 -22.21 10.43
N VAL A 219 14.54 -22.67 11.04
CA VAL A 219 15.75 -23.08 10.32
C VAL A 219 15.49 -24.30 9.43
N SER A 220 14.79 -25.32 9.93
CA SER A 220 14.44 -26.52 9.15
C SER A 220 13.65 -26.18 7.89
N ARG A 221 12.66 -25.29 8.00
CA ARG A 221 11.91 -24.80 6.82
C ARG A 221 12.80 -24.04 5.84
N LEU A 222 13.73 -23.21 6.34
CA LEU A 222 14.66 -22.48 5.47
C LEU A 222 15.63 -23.40 4.74
N LEU A 223 15.98 -24.54 5.35
CA LEU A 223 16.85 -25.57 4.75
C LEU A 223 16.07 -26.56 3.87
N GLY A 224 14.73 -26.49 3.84
CA GLY A 224 13.89 -27.42 3.09
C GLY A 224 13.82 -28.82 3.71
N GLU A 225 14.07 -28.95 5.02
CA GLU A 225 14.04 -30.23 5.74
C GLU A 225 12.81 -30.32 6.66
N GLU A 226 12.14 -31.47 6.69
CA GLU A 226 11.07 -31.78 7.65
C GLU A 226 11.65 -31.89 9.08
N PRO A 227 11.02 -31.29 10.10
CA PRO A 227 11.57 -31.20 11.46
C PRO A 227 11.86 -32.57 12.12
N ASP A 228 11.15 -33.65 11.77
CA ASP A 228 11.34 -34.97 12.38
C ASP A 228 12.58 -35.73 11.85
N THR A 229 13.04 -35.42 10.64
CA THR A 229 14.24 -36.06 10.05
C THR A 229 15.57 -35.67 10.72
N LEU A 230 15.59 -34.54 11.45
CA LEU A 230 16.79 -34.02 12.12
C LEU A 230 17.12 -34.77 13.42
N MET A 231 16.10 -35.20 14.17
CA MET A 231 16.28 -35.98 15.40
C MET A 231 16.96 -37.32 15.09
N THR A 232 16.45 -38.06 14.11
CA THR A 232 16.99 -39.37 13.68
C THR A 232 18.41 -39.29 13.14
N ARG A 233 18.79 -38.18 12.48
CA ARG A 233 20.17 -37.95 12.01
C ARG A 233 21.12 -37.54 13.12
N MET A 234 20.63 -36.84 14.15
CA MET A 234 21.46 -36.38 15.29
C MET A 234 21.72 -37.47 16.32
N THR A 235 20.83 -38.45 16.50
CA THR A 235 21.00 -39.55 17.48
C THR A 235 21.99 -40.63 17.03
N MET A 236 22.35 -40.70 15.73
CA MET A 236 23.10 -41.83 15.17
C MET A 236 24.60 -41.61 14.88
N MET A 237 25.25 -40.51 15.29
CA MET A 237 26.69 -40.32 14.99
C MET A 237 27.57 -39.81 16.16
N PRO A 238 28.72 -40.48 16.45
CA PRO A 238 29.62 -40.10 17.53
C PRO A 238 30.46 -38.84 17.24
N THR A 239 30.82 -38.16 18.33
CA THR A 239 30.90 -36.71 18.48
C THR A 239 32.15 -36.01 17.91
N ARG A 240 33.16 -36.71 17.39
CA ARG A 240 34.48 -36.07 17.12
C ARG A 240 34.82 -35.78 15.64
N LYS A 241 34.01 -36.22 14.67
CA LYS A 241 34.22 -35.93 13.23
C LYS A 241 33.32 -34.80 12.68
N ARG A 242 32.74 -33.99 13.58
CA ARG A 242 31.53 -33.19 13.37
C ARG A 242 31.61 -31.96 12.45
N LEU A 243 32.78 -31.45 12.06
CA LEU A 243 32.85 -30.26 11.19
C LEU A 243 33.67 -30.45 9.91
N LEU A 244 34.67 -31.34 9.92
CA LEU A 244 35.52 -31.54 8.74
C LEU A 244 34.80 -32.25 7.58
N LYS A 245 33.98 -33.28 7.85
CA LYS A 245 33.36 -34.07 6.77
C LYS A 245 32.25 -33.35 6.00
N LEU A 246 31.59 -32.36 6.60
CA LEU A 246 30.54 -31.60 5.92
C LEU A 246 31.14 -30.49 5.02
N ALA A 247 32.25 -29.88 5.44
CA ALA A 247 33.01 -28.93 4.63
C ALA A 247 33.69 -29.60 3.41
N ASP A 248 34.27 -30.79 3.59
CA ASP A 248 34.98 -31.48 2.50
C ASP A 248 34.03 -32.04 1.42
N ARG A 249 32.82 -32.45 1.78
CA ARG A 249 31.84 -32.97 0.81
C ARG A 249 31.26 -31.90 -0.11
N HIS A 250 31.10 -30.66 0.36
CA HIS A 250 30.68 -29.54 -0.48
C HIS A 250 31.82 -29.00 -1.36
N ARG A 251 33.09 -29.22 -0.97
CA ARG A 251 34.26 -28.93 -1.81
C ARG A 251 34.39 -29.91 -3.00
N ALA A 252 34.15 -31.21 -2.76
CA ALA A 252 34.21 -32.23 -3.82
C ALA A 252 33.08 -32.09 -4.87
N ALA A 253 31.88 -31.68 -4.45
CA ALA A 253 30.76 -31.45 -5.36
C ALA A 253 30.98 -30.23 -6.29
N ALA A 254 31.70 -29.20 -5.82
CA ALA A 254 31.99 -28.00 -6.61
C ALA A 254 33.08 -28.21 -7.69
N ILE A 255 34.02 -29.14 -7.48
CA ILE A 255 35.11 -29.42 -8.43
C ILE A 255 34.62 -30.30 -9.61
N SER A 256 33.56 -31.09 -9.42
CA SER A 256 33.02 -31.95 -10.50
C SER A 256 32.19 -31.22 -11.58
N ARG A 257 31.88 -29.92 -11.38
CA ARG A 257 31.04 -29.13 -12.31
C ARG A 257 31.80 -28.12 -13.17
N THR A 258 33.13 -28.13 -13.13
CA THR A 258 33.97 -27.31 -14.01
C THR A 258 34.91 -28.20 -14.82
N SER A 259 34.41 -28.76 -15.92
CA SER A 259 35.25 -29.16 -17.06
C SER A 259 34.57 -28.73 -18.36
N PRO A 260 35.27 -28.05 -19.28
CA PRO A 260 34.70 -27.54 -20.52
C PRO A 260 34.88 -28.54 -21.67
N MET A 261 33.81 -28.81 -22.42
CA MET A 261 33.88 -29.37 -23.78
C MET A 261 33.01 -28.47 -24.65
N ARG A 262 33.55 -27.60 -25.52
CA ARG A 262 34.10 -27.90 -26.86
C ARG A 262 33.29 -28.96 -27.61
N LYS A 263 32.38 -28.50 -28.46
CA LYS A 263 32.51 -28.49 -29.93
C LYS A 263 31.64 -27.38 -30.49
#